data_AF-A0A7S0K4S5-F1
#
_entry.id   AF-A0A7S0K4S5-F1
#
_cell.length_a   1.000
_cell.length_b   1.000
_cell.length_c   1.000
_cell.angle_alpha   90.00
_cell.angle_beta   90.00
_cell.angle_gamma   90.00
#
_symmetry.space_group_name_H-M   'P 1'
#
loop_
_entity.id
_entity.type
_entity.pdbx_description
1 polymer ?
#
loop_
_entity_poly.entity_id
_entity_poly.type
_entity_poly.pdbx_seq_one_letter_code
_entity_poly.pdbx_strand_id
1 'polypeptide(L)'
;MRAGTAQICLVVAASLAAAVSGASFSLSDAKQFVYLAGAAYCDASSLKSWTCGRACSGPLPAVPGSITVVQNRTMDLQAFVGKLEDGRAIVSFRGTRPTKIQDWVTDLKSAFKTDWTGPGCPSCRVAKGFYEAYLALAPDIKVALHGLNAGTVVVTGHSLGASMAGIAMMDLYASGFNLAPAHYTFGQPRDGDEVYASTFNS
;
A
#
# COMPACT_ATOMS: atom_id res chain seq x y z
N MET A 1 11.62 -44.71 55.95
CA MET A 1 12.04 -43.30 55.76
C MET A 1 12.59 -43.16 54.34
N ARG A 2 11.76 -42.70 53.38
CA ARG A 2 12.16 -42.50 51.98
C ARG A 2 12.42 -41.01 51.77
N ALA A 3 13.65 -40.64 51.46
CA ALA A 3 14.01 -39.29 51.04
C ALA A 3 13.71 -39.15 49.55
N GLY A 4 12.79 -38.25 49.19
CA GLY A 4 12.50 -37.90 47.80
C GLY A 4 13.43 -36.78 47.34
N THR A 5 14.23 -37.03 46.32
CA THR A 5 15.02 -36.02 45.62
C THR A 5 14.12 -35.23 44.67
N ALA A 6 13.96 -33.93 44.91
CA ALA A 6 13.25 -33.02 44.03
C ALA A 6 14.16 -32.65 42.84
N GLN A 7 13.73 -33.02 41.63
CA GLN A 7 14.42 -32.71 40.39
C GLN A 7 13.98 -31.32 39.91
N ILE A 8 14.87 -30.34 40.00
CA ILE A 8 14.65 -28.98 39.50
C ILE A 8 14.82 -29.03 37.97
N CYS A 9 13.70 -28.94 37.25
CA CYS A 9 13.70 -28.83 35.80
C CYS A 9 13.93 -27.37 35.42
N LEU A 10 15.16 -27.02 35.03
CA LEU A 10 15.48 -25.68 34.51
C LEU A 10 14.98 -25.60 33.06
N VAL A 11 13.81 -25.00 32.85
CA VAL A 11 13.31 -24.70 31.50
C VAL A 11 14.02 -23.44 31.02
N VAL A 12 15.06 -23.61 30.20
CA VAL A 12 15.68 -22.51 29.46
C VAL A 12 14.74 -22.15 28.31
N ALA A 13 13.94 -21.10 28.51
CA ALA A 13 13.17 -20.51 27.43
C ALA A 13 14.14 -19.77 26.49
N ALA A 14 14.59 -20.45 25.43
CA ALA A 14 15.30 -19.81 24.34
C ALA A 14 14.30 -18.94 23.56
N SER A 15 14.33 -17.63 23.78
CA SER A 15 13.61 -16.66 22.96
C SER A 15 14.26 -16.65 21.57
N LEU A 16 13.65 -17.32 20.60
CA LEU A 16 13.93 -17.08 19.18
C LEU A 16 13.43 -15.67 18.85
N ALA A 17 14.32 -14.68 18.94
CA ALA A 17 14.13 -13.44 18.24
C ALA A 17 14.22 -13.77 16.75
N ALA A 18 13.07 -13.94 16.09
CA ALA A 18 13.02 -13.93 14.64
C ALA A 18 13.53 -12.56 14.19
N ALA A 19 14.72 -12.52 13.61
CA ALA A 19 15.18 -11.32 12.93
C ALA A 19 14.21 -11.08 11.77
N VAL A 20 13.35 -10.08 11.89
CA VAL A 20 12.55 -9.58 10.78
C VAL A 20 13.54 -8.98 9.78
N SER A 21 13.96 -9.77 8.80
CA SER A 21 14.70 -9.25 7.67
C SER A 21 13.71 -8.51 6.78
N GLY A 22 13.53 -7.22 7.02
CA GLY A 22 12.84 -6.35 6.07
C GLY A 22 13.47 -6.51 4.68
N ALA A 23 12.66 -6.55 3.63
CA ALA A 23 13.16 -6.66 2.27
C ALA A 23 14.18 -5.53 2.01
N SER A 24 15.41 -5.90 1.62
CA SER A 24 16.44 -4.92 1.28
C SER A 24 16.03 -4.10 0.06
N PHE A 25 16.37 -2.81 0.04
CA PHE A 25 16.13 -1.95 -1.12
C PHE A 25 16.69 -2.56 -2.41
N SER A 26 15.87 -2.57 -3.47
CA SER A 26 16.22 -3.03 -4.81
C SER A 26 15.97 -1.92 -5.82
N LEU A 27 17.04 -1.44 -6.47
CA LEU A 27 16.95 -0.40 -7.48
C LEU A 27 16.19 -0.88 -8.73
N SER A 28 16.29 -2.17 -9.07
CA SER A 28 15.51 -2.73 -10.20
C SER A 28 14.02 -2.61 -9.89
N ASP A 29 13.61 -3.03 -8.70
CA ASP A 29 12.20 -3.04 -8.29
C ASP A 29 11.68 -1.60 -8.18
N ALA A 30 12.44 -0.71 -7.54
CA ALA A 30 12.10 0.71 -7.47
C ALA A 30 11.90 1.32 -8.87
N LYS A 31 12.72 0.94 -9.85
CA LYS A 31 12.51 1.35 -11.25
C LYS A 31 11.22 0.79 -11.81
N GLN A 32 10.85 -0.47 -11.56
CA GLN A 32 9.56 -0.98 -12.06
C GLN A 32 8.38 -0.21 -11.45
N PHE A 33 8.43 0.01 -10.13
CA PHE A 33 7.34 0.63 -9.38
C PHE A 33 7.16 2.11 -9.70
N VAL A 34 8.21 2.86 -10.07
CA VAL A 34 8.04 4.27 -10.43
C VAL A 34 7.28 4.44 -11.75
N TYR A 35 7.43 3.52 -12.71
CA TYR A 35 6.61 3.52 -13.93
C TYR A 35 5.15 3.21 -13.59
N LEU A 36 4.89 2.21 -12.73
CA LEU A 36 3.54 1.87 -12.28
C LEU A 36 2.87 3.02 -11.50
N ALA A 37 3.62 3.74 -10.67
CA ALA A 37 3.14 4.94 -9.98
C ALA A 37 2.85 6.08 -10.97
N GLY A 38 3.69 6.25 -11.99
CA GLY A 38 3.47 7.20 -13.07
C GLY A 38 2.24 6.89 -13.92
N ALA A 39 1.99 5.60 -14.21
CA ALA A 39 0.85 5.17 -15.00
C ALA A 39 -0.50 5.54 -14.35
N ALA A 40 -0.55 5.64 -13.01
CA ALA A 40 -1.78 6.03 -12.31
C ALA A 40 -2.26 7.46 -12.65
N TYR A 41 -1.42 8.29 -13.29
CA TYR A 41 -1.81 9.62 -13.77
C TYR A 41 -2.53 9.61 -15.13
N CYS A 42 -2.51 8.49 -15.83
CA CYS A 42 -3.07 8.37 -17.17
C CYS A 42 -4.60 8.27 -17.14
N ASP A 43 -5.26 8.55 -18.26
CA ASP A 43 -6.70 8.44 -18.37
C ASP A 43 -7.16 6.97 -18.35
N ALA A 44 -8.44 6.77 -18.02
CA ALA A 44 -8.99 5.44 -17.80
C ALA A 44 -8.93 4.54 -19.06
N SER A 45 -9.11 5.10 -20.26
CA SER A 45 -8.99 4.33 -21.50
C SER A 45 -7.57 3.83 -21.72
N SER A 46 -6.59 4.72 -21.64
CA SER A 46 -5.18 4.39 -21.82
C SER A 46 -4.67 3.40 -20.77
N LEU A 47 -5.18 3.47 -19.54
CA LEU A 47 -4.89 2.47 -18.50
C LEU A 47 -5.46 1.10 -18.85
N LYS A 48 -6.73 1.03 -19.27
CA LYS A 48 -7.39 -0.24 -19.64
C LYS A 48 -6.71 -0.96 -20.80
N SER A 49 -6.23 -0.22 -21.79
CA SER A 49 -5.46 -0.77 -22.91
C SER A 49 -3.96 -0.85 -22.66
N TRP A 50 -3.47 -0.33 -21.52
CA TRP A 50 -2.04 -0.19 -21.20
C TRP A 50 -1.24 0.58 -22.27
N THR A 51 -1.86 1.59 -22.90
CA THR A 51 -1.28 2.39 -24.00
C THR A 51 -0.85 3.79 -23.56
N CYS A 52 -0.45 3.94 -22.30
CA CYS A 52 -0.18 5.25 -21.68
C CYS A 52 1.22 5.83 -21.96
N GLY A 53 1.80 5.51 -23.11
CA GLY A 53 3.12 5.98 -23.53
C GLY A 53 4.22 5.59 -22.56
N ARG A 54 5.09 6.55 -22.21
CA ARG A 54 6.27 6.32 -21.36
C ARG A 54 5.91 5.72 -19.99
N ALA A 55 4.75 6.05 -19.44
CA ALA A 55 4.36 5.53 -18.13
C ALA A 55 4.06 4.02 -18.17
N CYS A 56 3.57 3.51 -19.30
CA CYS A 56 3.27 2.09 -19.52
C CYS A 56 4.47 1.31 -20.10
N SER A 57 5.57 1.98 -20.47
CA SER A 57 6.77 1.38 -21.05
C SER A 57 7.80 0.94 -20.00
N GLY A 58 7.35 0.67 -18.78
CA GLY A 58 8.20 0.19 -17.70
C GLY A 58 8.58 -1.29 -17.88
N PRO A 59 9.62 -1.76 -17.16
CA PRO A 59 10.10 -3.13 -17.24
C PRO A 59 9.15 -4.19 -16.65
N LEU A 60 8.08 -3.76 -15.97
CA LEU A 60 7.03 -4.62 -15.45
C LEU A 60 5.66 -4.06 -15.88
N PRO A 61 5.16 -4.44 -17.07
CA PRO A 61 3.89 -3.95 -17.57
C PRO A 61 2.72 -4.67 -16.88
N ALA A 62 1.57 -4.00 -16.88
CA ALA A 62 0.30 -4.63 -16.54
C ALA A 62 -0.35 -5.25 -17.79
N VAL A 63 -1.11 -6.31 -17.58
CA VAL A 63 -1.80 -7.05 -18.62
C VAL A 63 -2.97 -6.19 -19.16
N PRO A 64 -2.96 -5.80 -20.45
CA PRO A 64 -4.07 -5.07 -21.05
C PRO A 64 -5.42 -5.79 -20.86
N GLY A 65 -6.48 -5.03 -20.60
CA GLY A 65 -7.81 -5.56 -20.33
C GLY A 65 -8.02 -6.12 -18.91
N SER A 66 -6.97 -6.33 -18.12
CA SER A 66 -7.10 -6.71 -16.70
C SER A 66 -7.36 -5.53 -15.76
N ILE A 67 -7.14 -4.30 -16.24
CA ILE A 67 -7.16 -3.10 -15.40
C ILE A 67 -8.60 -2.66 -15.09
N THR A 68 -8.89 -2.53 -13.79
CA THR A 68 -10.02 -1.78 -13.26
C THR A 68 -9.54 -0.42 -12.77
N VAL A 69 -10.13 0.66 -13.28
CA VAL A 69 -9.82 2.02 -12.83
C VAL A 69 -10.89 2.45 -11.83
N VAL A 70 -10.45 2.83 -10.63
CA VAL A 70 -11.31 3.25 -9.51
C VAL A 70 -11.15 4.76 -9.33
N GLN A 71 -12.25 5.50 -9.27
CA GLN A 71 -12.24 6.96 -9.21
C GLN A 71 -13.27 7.50 -8.23
N ASN A 72 -12.89 8.56 -7.53
CA ASN A 72 -13.83 9.44 -6.84
C ASN A 72 -13.75 10.82 -7.49
N ARG A 73 -14.79 11.21 -8.25
CA ARG A 73 -14.79 12.47 -9.00
C ARG A 73 -14.87 13.70 -8.10
N THR A 74 -15.62 13.62 -7.00
CA THR A 74 -15.80 14.71 -6.04
C THR A 74 -14.48 15.10 -5.40
N MET A 75 -13.64 14.12 -5.05
CA MET A 75 -12.35 14.33 -4.43
C MET A 75 -11.18 14.38 -5.43
N ASP A 76 -11.45 14.26 -6.75
CA ASP A 76 -10.44 14.10 -7.81
C ASP A 76 -9.39 13.04 -7.47
N LEU A 77 -9.86 11.84 -7.11
CA LEU A 77 -9.02 10.70 -6.78
C LEU A 77 -9.08 9.64 -7.88
N GLN A 78 -7.96 8.94 -8.06
CA GLN A 78 -7.86 7.83 -9.01
C GLN A 78 -6.87 6.78 -8.49
N ALA A 79 -7.24 5.52 -8.64
CA ALA A 79 -6.35 4.38 -8.55
C ALA A 79 -6.62 3.44 -9.72
N PHE A 80 -5.68 2.54 -10.00
CA PHE A 80 -5.96 1.36 -10.83
C PHE A 80 -5.58 0.09 -10.09
N VAL A 81 -6.37 -0.95 -10.35
CA VAL A 81 -6.17 -2.32 -9.88
C VAL A 81 -6.02 -3.20 -11.13
N GLY A 82 -5.02 -4.07 -11.16
CA GLY A 82 -4.80 -4.91 -12.35
C GLY A 82 -3.83 -6.05 -12.12
N LYS A 83 -3.64 -6.87 -13.15
CA LYS A 83 -2.67 -7.97 -13.15
C LYS A 83 -1.37 -7.53 -13.81
N LEU A 84 -0.23 -7.86 -13.21
CA LEU A 84 1.10 -7.69 -13.77
C LEU A 84 1.51 -8.94 -14.54
N GLU A 85 2.42 -8.80 -15.51
CA GLU A 85 2.87 -9.93 -16.34
C GLU A 85 3.54 -11.06 -15.54
N ASP A 86 4.11 -10.77 -14.38
CA ASP A 86 4.68 -11.76 -13.46
C ASP A 86 3.63 -12.48 -12.59
N GLY A 87 2.34 -12.22 -12.82
CA GLY A 87 1.22 -12.90 -12.16
C GLY A 87 0.72 -12.21 -10.89
N ARG A 88 1.41 -11.18 -10.39
CA ARG A 88 0.98 -10.41 -9.21
C ARG A 88 -0.20 -9.50 -9.55
N ALA A 89 -0.99 -9.10 -8.56
CA ALA A 89 -1.89 -7.97 -8.68
C ALA A 89 -1.20 -6.67 -8.24
N ILE A 90 -1.59 -5.55 -8.83
CA ILE A 90 -1.13 -4.21 -8.49
C ILE A 90 -2.30 -3.34 -8.06
N VAL A 91 -2.09 -2.54 -7.01
CA VAL A 91 -2.87 -1.34 -6.72
C VAL A 91 -1.96 -0.13 -6.84
N SER A 92 -2.25 0.78 -7.75
CA SER A 92 -1.46 2.00 -7.94
C SER A 92 -2.32 3.24 -7.79
N PHE A 93 -1.91 4.13 -6.89
CA PHE A 93 -2.64 5.34 -6.55
C PHE A 93 -2.04 6.56 -7.23
N ARG A 94 -2.90 7.35 -7.87
CA ARG A 94 -2.52 8.64 -8.41
C ARG A 94 -2.35 9.64 -7.27
N GLY A 95 -1.30 10.45 -7.33
CA GLY A 95 -1.23 11.65 -6.50
C GLY A 95 -2.13 12.78 -7.00
N THR A 96 -1.98 13.96 -6.40
CA THR A 96 -2.64 15.16 -6.88
C THR A 96 -2.16 15.48 -8.29
N ARG A 97 -3.06 15.96 -9.17
CA ARG A 97 -2.67 16.43 -10.50
C ARG A 97 -1.60 17.52 -10.36
N PRO A 98 -0.57 17.57 -11.23
CA PRO A 98 0.51 18.54 -11.11
C PRO A 98 0.04 20.00 -10.94
N THR A 99 -1.06 20.37 -11.59
CA THR A 99 -1.65 21.72 -11.52
C THR A 99 -2.31 22.07 -10.18
N LYS A 100 -2.47 21.11 -9.26
CA LYS A 100 -3.18 21.26 -7.98
C LYS A 100 -2.35 20.87 -6.76
N ILE A 101 -1.06 20.57 -6.94
CA ILE A 101 -0.19 20.10 -5.85
C ILE A 101 -0.12 21.15 -4.72
N GLN A 102 0.04 22.43 -5.07
CA GLN A 102 0.07 23.51 -4.08
C GLN A 102 -1.22 23.59 -3.25
N ASP A 103 -2.38 23.58 -3.91
CA ASP A 103 -3.69 23.67 -3.24
C ASP A 103 -3.83 22.60 -2.17
N TRP A 104 -3.44 21.37 -2.50
CA TRP A 104 -3.55 20.24 -1.57
C TRP A 104 -2.59 20.37 -0.38
N VAL A 105 -1.37 20.88 -0.60
CA VAL A 105 -0.40 21.14 0.48
C VAL A 105 -0.89 22.28 1.39
N THR A 106 -1.51 23.31 0.82
CA THR A 106 -2.03 24.46 1.57
C THR A 106 -3.34 24.16 2.32
N ASP A 107 -4.14 23.19 1.86
CA ASP A 107 -5.43 22.86 2.44
C ASP A 107 -5.36 22.18 3.82
N LEU A 108 -4.15 21.87 4.34
CA LEU A 108 -3.84 21.42 5.71
C LEU A 108 -4.65 20.21 6.24
N LYS A 109 -5.54 19.58 5.44
CA LYS A 109 -6.34 18.41 5.87
C LYS A 109 -5.46 17.19 6.17
N SER A 110 -4.29 17.08 5.58
CA SER A 110 -3.27 16.07 5.90
C SER A 110 -2.42 16.40 7.12
N ALA A 111 -2.39 17.65 7.58
CA ALA A 111 -1.70 18.03 8.81
C ALA A 111 -2.46 17.57 10.06
N PHE A 112 -3.78 17.42 9.97
CA PHE A 112 -4.61 16.86 11.04
C PHE A 112 -4.54 15.34 11.06
N LYS A 113 -4.47 14.77 12.26
CA LYS A 113 -4.54 13.32 12.49
C LYS A 113 -5.94 12.92 12.90
N THR A 114 -6.41 11.78 12.38
CA THR A 114 -7.64 11.10 12.79
C THR A 114 -7.30 9.70 13.27
N ASP A 115 -8.19 9.12 14.06
CA ASP A 115 -8.01 7.76 14.54
C ASP A 115 -8.22 6.76 13.39
N TRP A 116 -7.38 5.73 13.36
CA TRP A 116 -7.52 4.60 12.45
C TRP A 116 -8.75 3.78 12.85
N THR A 117 -9.67 3.58 11.90
CA THR A 117 -10.89 2.79 12.11
C THR A 117 -10.85 1.44 11.41
N GLY A 118 -9.75 1.12 10.73
CA GLY A 118 -9.52 -0.17 10.11
C GLY A 118 -9.09 -1.27 11.11
N PRO A 119 -8.97 -2.51 10.65
CA PRO A 119 -8.44 -3.59 11.48
C PRO A 119 -6.93 -3.41 11.76
N GLY A 120 -6.41 -4.15 12.74
CA GLY A 120 -4.96 -4.30 12.96
C GLY A 120 -4.26 -3.20 13.76
N CYS A 121 -4.84 -2.01 13.93
CA CYS A 121 -4.22 -0.96 14.75
C CYS A 121 -5.19 0.00 15.46
N PRO A 122 -5.84 -0.42 16.57
CA PRO A 122 -6.85 0.39 17.25
C PRO A 122 -6.35 1.72 17.84
N SER A 123 -5.04 1.84 18.10
CA SER A 123 -4.43 3.05 18.68
C SER A 123 -3.65 3.88 17.65
N CYS A 124 -3.69 3.50 16.37
CA CYS A 124 -3.04 4.26 15.32
C CYS A 124 -3.76 5.58 15.06
N ARG A 125 -3.00 6.63 14.75
CA ARG A 125 -3.54 7.84 14.16
C ARG A 125 -2.88 8.13 12.82
N VAL A 126 -3.71 8.37 11.82
CA VAL A 126 -3.30 8.60 10.44
C VAL A 126 -3.65 10.02 10.01
N ALA A 127 -2.93 10.57 9.05
CA ALA A 127 -3.22 11.88 8.48
C ALA A 127 -4.60 11.85 7.80
N LYS A 128 -5.52 12.67 8.31
CA LYS A 128 -6.96 12.63 8.01
C LYS A 128 -7.25 12.70 6.51
N GLY A 129 -6.66 13.67 5.82
CA GLY A 129 -6.87 13.85 4.39
C GLY A 129 -6.47 12.64 3.53
N PHE A 130 -5.37 11.95 3.87
CA PHE A 130 -4.97 10.73 3.14
C PHE A 130 -5.89 9.56 3.46
N TYR A 131 -6.29 9.43 4.72
CA TYR A 131 -7.14 8.32 5.14
C TYR A 131 -8.54 8.43 4.54
N GLU A 132 -9.16 9.61 4.57
CA GLU A 132 -10.45 9.86 3.90
C GLU A 132 -10.36 9.61 2.39
N ALA A 133 -9.26 10.03 1.75
CA ALA A 133 -9.04 9.78 0.33
C ALA A 133 -8.90 8.28 0.01
N TYR A 134 -8.17 7.53 0.83
CA TYR A 134 -8.10 6.08 0.69
C TYR A 134 -9.46 5.41 0.88
N LEU A 135 -10.17 5.74 1.96
CA LEU A 135 -11.49 5.16 2.27
C LEU A 135 -12.51 5.39 1.16
N ALA A 136 -12.41 6.52 0.44
CA ALA A 136 -13.26 6.83 -0.70
C ALA A 136 -13.05 5.90 -1.92
N LEU A 137 -11.94 5.15 -1.98
CA LEU A 137 -11.63 4.19 -3.05
C LEU A 137 -11.57 2.73 -2.56
N ALA A 138 -11.36 2.52 -1.26
CA ALA A 138 -11.05 1.21 -0.68
C ALA A 138 -12.09 0.10 -1.00
N PRO A 139 -13.41 0.34 -0.93
CA PRO A 139 -14.40 -0.71 -1.24
C PRO A 139 -14.25 -1.26 -2.66
N ASP A 140 -14.17 -0.36 -3.65
CA ASP A 140 -14.07 -0.74 -5.06
C ASP A 140 -12.71 -1.37 -5.38
N ILE A 141 -11.64 -0.94 -4.70
CA ILE A 141 -10.31 -1.58 -4.81
C ILE A 141 -10.36 -3.02 -4.31
N LYS A 142 -10.96 -3.27 -3.15
CA LYS A 142 -11.07 -4.63 -2.58
C LYS A 142 -11.91 -5.53 -3.49
N VAL A 143 -13.02 -5.03 -4.04
CA VAL A 143 -13.83 -5.75 -5.03
C VAL A 143 -13.01 -6.10 -6.28
N ALA A 144 -12.27 -5.15 -6.83
CA ALA A 144 -11.44 -5.38 -8.01
C ALA A 144 -10.33 -6.41 -7.74
N LEU A 145 -9.68 -6.36 -6.57
CA LEU A 145 -8.65 -7.33 -6.17
C LEU A 145 -9.21 -8.76 -6.06
N HIS A 146 -10.37 -8.94 -5.44
CA HIS A 146 -11.02 -10.25 -5.37
C HIS A 146 -11.34 -10.82 -6.75
N GLY A 147 -11.69 -9.97 -7.73
CA GLY A 147 -11.97 -10.38 -9.11
C GLY A 147 -10.76 -10.86 -9.91
N LEU A 148 -9.52 -10.49 -9.51
CA LEU A 148 -8.31 -10.85 -10.26
C LEU A 148 -7.75 -12.23 -9.91
N ASN A 149 -8.13 -12.82 -8.78
CA ASN A 149 -7.62 -14.10 -8.26
C ASN A 149 -6.07 -14.19 -8.31
N ALA A 150 -5.38 -13.12 -7.93
CA ALA A 150 -3.92 -13.06 -7.93
C ALA A 150 -3.32 -13.60 -6.63
N GLY A 151 -2.16 -14.26 -6.72
CA GLY A 151 -1.51 -14.90 -5.57
C GLY A 151 -0.91 -13.91 -4.56
N THR A 152 -0.41 -12.76 -5.02
CA THR A 152 0.12 -11.69 -4.17
C THR A 152 -0.24 -10.32 -4.73
N VAL A 153 -0.37 -9.33 -3.85
CA VAL A 153 -0.67 -7.93 -4.19
C VAL A 153 0.53 -7.04 -3.90
N VAL A 154 0.93 -6.23 -4.89
CA VAL A 154 1.83 -5.10 -4.71
C VAL A 154 1.04 -3.81 -4.70
N VAL A 155 1.54 -2.81 -3.98
CA VAL A 155 0.92 -1.50 -3.83
C VAL A 155 1.96 -0.42 -4.07
N THR A 156 1.62 0.62 -4.83
CA THR A 156 2.51 1.73 -5.15
C THR A 156 1.73 3.05 -5.27
N GLY A 157 2.47 4.15 -5.28
CA GLY A 157 1.91 5.47 -5.53
C GLY A 157 2.98 6.56 -5.48
N HIS A 158 2.61 7.75 -5.93
CA HIS A 158 3.46 8.94 -5.87
C HIS A 158 2.76 10.10 -5.16
N SER A 159 3.50 10.89 -4.38
CA SER A 159 3.02 12.08 -3.66
C SER A 159 1.82 11.73 -2.76
N LEU A 160 0.64 12.38 -2.91
CA LEU A 160 -0.59 11.99 -2.20
C LEU A 160 -0.92 10.49 -2.38
N GLY A 161 -0.72 9.94 -3.58
CA GLY A 161 -0.97 8.53 -3.88
C GLY A 161 -0.03 7.61 -3.12
N ALA A 162 1.18 8.06 -2.79
CA ALA A 162 2.12 7.31 -1.96
C ALA A 162 1.61 7.15 -0.51
N SER A 163 1.02 8.19 0.08
CA SER A 163 0.40 8.08 1.40
C SER A 163 -0.86 7.20 1.38
N MET A 164 -1.69 7.30 0.34
CA MET A 164 -2.81 6.36 0.16
C MET A 164 -2.31 4.91 0.01
N ALA A 165 -1.19 4.69 -0.68
CA ALA A 165 -0.57 3.39 -0.82
C ALA A 165 -0.12 2.80 0.53
N GLY A 166 0.55 3.57 1.39
CA GLY A 166 0.94 3.13 2.72
C GLY A 166 -0.25 2.72 3.58
N ILE A 167 -1.26 3.59 3.67
CA ILE A 167 -2.52 3.31 4.36
C ILE A 167 -3.21 2.06 3.80
N ALA A 168 -3.23 1.92 2.47
CA ALA A 168 -3.82 0.77 1.80
C ALA A 168 -3.11 -0.55 2.14
N MET A 169 -1.77 -0.55 2.25
CA MET A 169 -1.04 -1.76 2.62
C MET A 169 -1.48 -2.27 3.99
N MET A 170 -1.62 -1.39 4.98
CA MET A 170 -2.11 -1.77 6.32
C MET A 170 -3.52 -2.35 6.28
N ASP A 171 -4.45 -1.68 5.60
CA ASP A 171 -5.84 -2.14 5.55
C ASP A 171 -5.98 -3.44 4.74
N LEU A 172 -5.28 -3.58 3.61
CA LEU A 172 -5.31 -4.79 2.79
C LEU A 172 -4.69 -5.98 3.52
N TYR A 173 -3.54 -5.80 4.18
CA TYR A 173 -2.92 -6.85 4.99
C TYR A 173 -3.87 -7.34 6.09
N ALA A 174 -4.41 -6.40 6.88
CA ALA A 174 -5.33 -6.71 7.97
C ALA A 174 -6.71 -7.22 7.50
N SER A 175 -7.07 -6.98 6.23
CA SER A 175 -8.24 -7.57 5.56
C SER A 175 -7.99 -8.96 4.96
N GLY A 176 -6.79 -9.53 5.11
CA GLY A 176 -6.46 -10.89 4.68
C GLY A 176 -5.94 -11.00 3.24
N PHE A 177 -5.58 -9.90 2.58
CA PHE A 177 -4.90 -9.96 1.29
C PHE A 177 -3.44 -10.37 1.47
N ASN A 178 -2.94 -11.25 0.61
CA ASN A 178 -1.54 -11.65 0.60
C ASN A 178 -0.69 -10.57 -0.06
N LEU A 179 0.00 -9.74 0.72
CA LEU A 179 0.89 -8.71 0.19
C LEU A 179 2.27 -9.30 -0.18
N ALA A 180 2.87 -8.75 -1.23
CA ALA A 180 4.26 -9.06 -1.57
C ALA A 180 5.22 -8.56 -0.47
N PRO A 181 6.44 -9.11 -0.35
CA PRO A 181 7.38 -8.66 0.68
C PRO A 181 7.98 -7.27 0.39
N ALA A 182 7.89 -6.77 -0.84
CA ALA A 182 8.49 -5.50 -1.25
C ALA A 182 7.47 -4.59 -1.93
N HIS A 183 7.38 -3.37 -1.42
CA HIS A 183 6.53 -2.29 -1.91
C HIS A 183 7.37 -1.02 -2.02
N TYR A 184 7.04 -0.17 -3.00
CA TYR A 184 7.73 1.10 -3.18
C TYR A 184 6.71 2.22 -3.33
N THR A 185 6.94 3.30 -2.61
CA THR A 185 6.18 4.54 -2.73
C THR A 185 7.15 5.69 -3.00
N PHE A 186 6.69 6.72 -3.71
CA PHE A 186 7.58 7.77 -4.21
C PHE A 186 7.14 9.14 -3.70
N GLY A 187 8.05 9.84 -3.00
CA GLY A 187 7.76 11.16 -2.45
C GLY A 187 6.60 11.14 -1.45
N GLN A 188 6.49 10.07 -0.65
CA GLN A 188 5.44 9.90 0.35
C GLN A 188 5.55 10.96 1.46
N PRO A 189 4.52 11.80 1.66
CA PRO A 189 4.39 12.57 2.90
C PRO A 189 4.15 11.66 4.10
N ARG A 190 4.54 12.11 5.30
CA ARG A 190 4.22 11.39 6.54
C ARG A 190 2.71 11.21 6.67
N ASP A 191 2.28 9.95 6.80
CA ASP A 191 0.89 9.52 6.71
C ASP A 191 0.29 9.03 8.05
N GLY A 192 1.10 8.96 9.12
CA GLY A 192 0.62 8.65 10.45
C GLY A 192 1.56 9.05 11.58
N ASP A 193 1.17 8.69 12.80
CA ASP A 193 1.97 8.85 14.00
C ASP A 193 2.97 7.71 14.22
N GLU A 194 3.68 7.76 15.34
CA GLU A 194 4.71 6.76 15.68
C GLU A 194 4.11 5.39 15.95
N VAL A 195 2.90 5.32 16.49
CA VAL A 195 2.19 4.03 16.69
C VAL A 195 1.87 3.41 15.34
N TYR A 196 1.37 4.21 14.39
CA TYR A 196 1.17 3.78 13.01
C TYR A 196 2.46 3.33 12.34
N ALA A 197 3.52 4.14 12.41
CA ALA A 197 4.79 3.78 11.81
C ALA A 197 5.39 2.50 12.42
N SER A 198 5.29 2.32 13.75
CA SER A 198 5.76 1.11 14.42
C SER A 198 4.94 -0.12 14.02
N THR A 199 3.63 0.01 13.88
CA THR A 199 2.76 -1.10 13.50
C THR A 199 2.92 -1.45 12.02
N PHE A 200 3.16 -0.46 11.16
CA PHE A 200 3.47 -0.69 9.75
C PHE A 200 4.75 -1.50 9.55
N ASN A 201 5.75 -1.30 10.42
CA ASN A 201 7.08 -1.90 10.31
C ASN A 201 7.25 -3.21 11.11
N SER A 202 6.19 -3.73 11.75
CA SER A 202 6.22 -4.96 12.54
C SER A 202 5.83 -6.18 11.73
#